data_AF-E4KN07-F1
#
_entry.id   AF-E4KN07-F1
#
_cell.length_a   1.000
_cell.length_b   1.000
_cell.length_c   1.000
_cell.angle_alpha   90.00
_cell.angle_beta   90.00
_cell.angle_gamma   90.00
#
_symmetry.space_group_name_H-M   'P 1'
#
loop_
_entity.id
_entity.type
_entity.pdbx_description
1 polymer ?
#
loop_
_entity_poly.entity_id
_entity_poly.type
_entity_poly.pdbx_seq_one_letter_code
_entity_poly.pdbx_strand_id
1 'polypeptide(L)' 'MAKYSLDFKMKVVVEYLSNTIGYGLLGKKYKFKSSFQIEVWDNAYQAFGIEGLKGACQNKKIRETST' A
#
# COMPACT_ATOMS: atom_id res chain seq x y z
N MET A 1 3.52 -3.08 12.70
CA MET A 1 2.79 -4.23 12.11
C MET A 1 2.37 -3.87 10.69
N ALA A 2 2.98 -4.46 9.66
CA ALA A 2 2.42 -4.37 8.32
C ALA A 2 1.19 -5.29 8.26
N LYS A 3 -0.01 -4.72 8.45
CA LYS A 3 -1.27 -5.48 8.42
C LYS A 3 -1.59 -6.04 7.01
N TYR A 4 -0.85 -5.59 5.99
CA TYR A 4 -1.03 -5.95 4.60
C TYR A 4 0.31 -6.29 3.95
N SER A 5 0.41 -7.47 3.34
CA SER A 5 1.56 -7.91 2.56
C SER A 5 1.73 -7.05 1.30
N LEU A 6 2.97 -6.92 0.82
CA LEU A 6 3.30 -6.20 -0.42
C LEU A 6 2.42 -6.66 -1.60
N ASP A 7 2.27 -7.98 -1.73
CA ASP A 7 1.46 -8.61 -2.76
C ASP A 7 0.02 -8.08 -2.76
N PHE A 8 -0.60 -7.96 -1.58
CA PHE A 8 -1.95 -7.43 -1.46
C PHE A 8 -2.03 -5.96 -1.87
N LYS A 9 -1.08 -5.13 -1.43
CA LYS A 9 -1.03 -3.72 -1.82
C LYS A 9 -0.86 -3.57 -3.34
N MET A 10 0.01 -4.38 -3.93
CA MET A 10 0.26 -4.37 -5.37
C MET A 10 -0.96 -4.83 -6.15
N LYS A 11 -1.67 -5.85 -5.67
CA LYS A 11 -2.92 -6.31 -6.25
C LYS A 11 -3.99 -5.21 -6.28
N VAL A 12 -4.07 -4.40 -5.22
CA VAL A 12 -5.00 -3.25 -5.15
C VAL A 12 -4.61 -2.15 -6.14
N VAL A 13 -3.32 -1.78 -6.21
CA VAL A 13 -2.84 -0.74 -7.14
C VAL A 13 -2.95 -1.20 -8.60
N VAL A 14 -2.63 -2.45 -8.91
CA VAL A 14 -2.76 -3.01 -10.26
C VAL A 14 -4.23 -3.11 -10.69
N GLU A 15 -5.13 -3.52 -9.79
CA GLU A 15 -6.58 -3.48 -10.06
C GLU A 15 -7.07 -2.05 -10.29
N TYR A 16 -6.57 -1.07 -9.54
CA TYR A 16 -6.89 0.35 -9.77
C TYR A 16 -6.41 0.83 -11.16
N LEU A 17 -5.20 0.47 -11.56
CA LEU A 17 -4.65 0.84 -12.87
C LEU A 17 -5.35 0.12 -14.03
N SER A 18 -5.77 -1.12 -13.81
CA SER A 18 -6.40 -1.96 -14.84
C SER A 18 -7.92 -1.75 -14.97
N ASN A 19 -8.57 -1.21 -13.94
CA ASN A 19 -10.03 -1.14 -13.85
C ASN A 19 -10.46 0.33 -13.71
N THR A 20 -11.44 0.78 -14.49
CA THR A 20 -11.91 2.19 -14.52
C THR A 20 -12.72 2.58 -13.27
N ILE A 21 -12.55 1.88 -12.15
CA ILE A 21 -13.28 2.11 -10.90
C ILE A 21 -12.43 2.95 -9.94
N GLY A 22 -13.01 4.08 -9.50
CA GLY A 22 -12.35 4.98 -8.56
C GLY A 22 -12.17 4.40 -7.14
N TYR A 23 -11.37 5.08 -6.33
CA TYR A 23 -10.97 4.67 -4.97
C TYR A 23 -12.13 4.25 -4.06
N GLY A 24 -13.30 4.87 -4.19
CA GLY A 24 -14.48 4.57 -3.36
C GLY A 24 -15.09 3.19 -3.62
N LEU A 25 -15.12 2.74 -4.88
CA LEU A 25 -15.62 1.41 -5.24
C LEU A 25 -14.62 0.32 -4.85
N LEU A 26 -13.33 0.60 -5.07
CA LEU A 26 -12.24 -0.27 -4.65
C LEU A 26 -12.22 -0.45 -3.13
N GLY A 27 -12.38 0.65 -2.37
CA GLY A 27 -12.50 0.65 -0.92
C GLY A 27 -13.65 -0.23 -0.43
N LYS A 28 -14.82 -0.18 -1.08
CA LYS A 28 -15.95 -1.07 -0.76
C LYS A 28 -15.66 -2.54 -1.07
N LYS A 29 -15.05 -2.83 -2.24
CA LYS A 29 -14.68 -4.20 -2.66
C LYS A 29 -13.74 -4.88 -1.68
N TYR A 30 -12.72 -4.16 -1.23
CA TYR A 30 -11.73 -4.67 -0.27
C TYR A 30 -12.09 -4.39 1.20
N LYS A 31 -13.26 -3.81 1.47
CA LYS A 31 -13.73 -3.41 2.80
C LYS A 31 -12.72 -2.55 3.58
N PHE A 32 -12.05 -1.62 2.89
CA PHE A 32 -11.22 -0.64 3.54
C PHE A 32 -12.07 0.33 4.35
N LYS A 33 -11.64 0.58 5.60
CA LYS A 33 -12.26 1.62 6.45
C LYS A 33 -11.95 3.04 6.00
N SER A 34 -10.86 3.23 5.27
CA SER A 34 -10.44 4.54 4.78
C SER A 34 -9.81 4.43 3.40
N SER A 35 -10.34 5.22 2.46
CA SER A 35 -9.81 5.38 1.11
C SER A 35 -8.39 5.99 1.10
N PHE A 36 -8.03 6.70 2.18
CA PHE A 36 -6.70 7.30 2.37
C PHE A 36 -5.57 6.28 2.26
N GLN A 37 -5.81 5.03 2.70
CA GLN A 37 -4.80 3.97 2.62
C GLN A 37 -4.44 3.64 1.16
N ILE A 38 -5.42 3.68 0.26
CA ILE A 38 -5.23 3.41 -1.16
C ILE A 38 -4.51 4.59 -1.82
N GLU A 39 -4.86 5.82 -1.47
CA GLU A 39 -4.20 7.05 -1.94
C GLU A 39 -2.71 7.08 -1.57
N VAL A 40 -2.36 6.69 -0.34
CA VAL A 40 -0.96 6.59 0.08
C VAL A 40 -0.18 5.55 -0.72
N TRP A 41 -0.80 4.41 -1.04
CA TRP A 41 -0.14 3.37 -1.85
C TRP A 41 -0.02 3.77 -3.31
N ASP A 42 -1.03 4.44 -3.87
CA ASP A 42 -1.02 4.97 -5.22
C ASP A 42 0.06 6.06 -5.39
N ASN A 43 0.12 7.01 -4.45
CA ASN A 43 1.16 8.04 -4.46
C ASN A 43 2.57 7.46 -4.27
N ALA A 44 2.72 6.47 -3.38
CA ALA A 44 4.00 5.76 -3.21
C ALA A 44 4.39 4.97 -4.47
N TYR A 45 3.41 4.39 -5.16
CA TYR A 45 3.62 3.70 -6.44
C TYR A 45 4.01 4.67 -7.55
N GLN A 46 3.38 5.83 -7.64
CA GLN A 46 3.76 6.83 -8.65
C GLN A 46 5.15 7.42 -8.39
N ALA A 47 5.51 7.64 -7.12
CA ALA A 47 6.79 8.25 -6.77
C ALA A 47 7.97 7.26 -6.84
N PHE A 48 7.78 6.01 -6.43
CA PHE A 48 8.87 5.03 -6.26
C PHE A 48 8.54 3.64 -6.83
N GLY A 49 7.42 3.47 -7.53
CA GLY A 49 6.98 2.17 -8.05
C GLY A 49 6.73 1.15 -6.94
N ILE A 50 7.14 -0.10 -7.20
CA ILE A 50 6.98 -1.23 -6.27
C ILE A 50 7.77 -1.01 -4.97
N GLU A 51 8.89 -0.29 -5.03
CA GLU A 51 9.71 0.03 -3.86
C GLU A 51 9.00 0.98 -2.89
N GLY A 52 8.15 1.88 -3.41
CA GLY A 52 7.30 2.74 -2.58
C GLY A 52 6.30 1.96 -1.74
N LEU A 53 5.71 0.89 -2.30
CA LEU A 53 4.82 0.00 -1.56
C LEU A 53 5.54 -0.84 -0.49
N LYS A 54 6.82 -1.19 -0.75
CA LYS A 54 7.70 -1.86 0.21
C LYS A 54 8.07 -0.94 1.37
N GLY A 55 8.40 0.32 1.08
CA GLY A 55 8.89 1.32 2.05
C GLY A 55 7.88 1.66 3.16
N ALA A 56 6.58 1.69 2.86
CA ALA A 56 5.54 1.98 3.86
C ALA A 56 5.40 0.89 4.96
N CYS A 57 6.05 -0.27 4.82
CA CYS A 57 6.07 -1.31 5.86
C CYS A 57 7.29 -1.22 6.78
N GLN A 58 8.32 -0.45 6.43
CA GLN A 58 9.60 -0.46 7.14
C GLN A 58 9.78 0.81 7.97
N ASN A 59 8.92 0.97 8.99
CA ASN A 59 9.41 1.66 10.18
C ASN A 59 10.45 0.74 10.83
N LYS A 60 11.71 0.98 10.49
CA LYS A 60 12.95 0.58 11.15
C LYS A 60 12.80 -0.42 12.31
N LYS A 61 13.14 -1.69 12.05
CA LYS A 61 13.92 -2.46 13.03
C LYS A 61 15.40 -2.27 12.72
N ILE A 62 15.88 -1.06 12.98
CA ILE A 62 17.27 -0.76 13.30
C ILE A 62 17.15 0.04 14.60
N ARG A 63 17.48 -0.48 15.77
CA ARG A 63 18.81 -0.95 16.17
C ARG A 63 18.68 -2.09 17.18
N GLU A 64 19.19 -3.26 16.81
CA GLU A 64 19.82 -4.16 17.78
C GLU A 64 21.32 -3.91 17.64
N THR A 65 21.93 -3.25 18.63
CA THR A 65 23.38 -3.30 18.89
C THR A 65 23.61 -3.14 20.40
N SER A 66 23.93 -4.27 21.03
CA SER A 66 24.94 -4.48 22.09
C SER A 66 24.90 -3.69 23.41
N THR A 67 24.60 -4.40 24.50
CA THR A 67 25.51 -4.61 25.65
C THR A 67 25.13 -5.92 26.32
#